data_AF-A0AAN6WCG1-F1
#
_entry.id   AF-A0AAN6WCG1-F1
#
_cell.length_a   1.000
_cell.length_b   1.000
_cell.length_c   1.000
_cell.angle_alpha   90.00
_cell.angle_beta   90.00
_cell.angle_gamma   90.00
#
_symmetry.space_group_name_H-M   'P 1'
#
loop_
_entity.id
_entity.type
_entity.pdbx_description
1 polymer ?
#
loop_
_entity_poly.entity_id
_entity_poly.type
_entity_poly.pdbx_seq_one_letter_code
_entity_poly.pdbx_strand_id
1 'polypeptide(L)'
;MAVAINDRTAEFRHIVSAAKRKQVAKPGSQRLLGSSQQSAANGDAKPKRSEFARSAAEIGRGISATMGKLQKLAQLAKKRSLFDDNPVEVNELTFIIKQDLSRLNEDIRNLQVLSRRLHPKPDQEGENNKNILLLLQGKLGDVSANFKDVLEIRTKNIQASRSRTEAFVSNVGQHAQLSLQQSASPLYGTPNRGTPSPGNDLISLNPVVDQQMQLQMMEEGGQNNYIQQRGQAIEAIESTINELGSIFGQLAGMVSEQSEMIQRIDANTEDVVDNVEGAQKELLKYWSRVSSNRWLLAKMFGVLHLLPSLSGTVKMAPPKSFTLNTGAKIPSIGLGTWQSPPGQVTSAVSYALQNGYTLIDGAYCYANEDEVGRGLAEAFASGEIKREDVFVVSKVWTTYNTRVEEGLDKSLKSLGLEYVDLFLVHWPLLMNPDGNHDRFPTKPDGTRDIIQDYDHVDTWKQMEALLKTGKTKAIGVSNYSKLYLEQLLPHATIIPAVNQIENHPALPQQEIVDLCREKGIHIMAYSPLGSTGGPLLSAEPVVKIAEKHGVKPSSVLLSYHAARGNTVLAKSVTPERIKENINSLIDLDEEDQAELKAYSDKLVAEKKWQRFVYPPFGVNFGFPDKQ
;
A
#
# COMPACT_ATOMS: atom_id res chain seq x y z
N MET A 1 -50.36 -18.51 -52.66
CA MET A 1 -50.23 -17.29 -51.84
C MET A 1 -48.95 -16.60 -52.24
N ALA A 2 -49.05 -15.35 -52.71
CA ALA A 2 -47.94 -14.59 -53.25
C ALA A 2 -46.94 -14.20 -52.15
N VAL A 3 -45.65 -14.44 -52.39
CA VAL A 3 -44.56 -13.98 -51.53
C VAL A 3 -44.34 -12.49 -51.80
N ALA A 4 -44.62 -11.65 -50.81
CA ALA A 4 -44.35 -10.22 -50.89
C ALA A 4 -42.84 -9.99 -50.85
N ILE A 5 -42.27 -9.57 -51.98
CA ILE A 5 -40.88 -9.11 -52.05
C ILE A 5 -40.87 -7.66 -51.59
N ASN A 6 -40.31 -7.40 -50.40
CA ASN A 6 -40.13 -6.04 -49.89
C ASN A 6 -38.99 -5.36 -50.63
N ASP A 7 -39.32 -4.27 -51.34
CA ASP A 7 -38.36 -3.41 -52.03
C ASP A 7 -37.55 -2.57 -51.03
N ARG A 8 -36.27 -2.94 -50.84
CA ARG A 8 -35.32 -2.23 -49.96
C ARG A 8 -34.45 -1.21 -50.71
N THR A 9 -34.83 -0.83 -51.93
CA THR A 9 -34.07 0.11 -52.76
C THR A 9 -33.89 1.47 -52.08
N ALA A 10 -34.83 1.91 -51.26
CA ALA A 10 -34.73 3.18 -50.52
C ALA A 10 -33.62 3.17 -49.47
N GLU A 11 -33.48 2.08 -48.71
CA GLU A 11 -32.42 1.92 -47.71
C GLU A 11 -31.04 1.83 -48.37
N PHE A 12 -30.95 1.11 -49.50
CA PHE A 12 -29.71 1.02 -50.27
C PHE A 12 -29.28 2.39 -50.80
N ARG A 13 -30.20 3.20 -51.35
CA ARG A 13 -29.90 4.57 -51.78
C ARG A 13 -29.44 5.46 -50.62
N HIS A 14 -30.01 5.27 -49.43
CA HIS A 14 -29.60 6.02 -48.25
C HIS A 14 -28.15 5.71 -47.84
N ILE A 15 -27.78 4.43 -47.82
CA ILE A 15 -26.41 3.98 -47.52
C ILE A 15 -25.42 4.47 -48.57
N VAL A 16 -25.77 4.38 -49.86
CA VAL A 16 -24.92 4.88 -50.95
C VAL A 16 -24.73 6.39 -50.88
N SER A 17 -25.76 7.15 -50.48
CA SER A 17 -25.65 8.60 -50.28
C SER A 17 -24.74 8.97 -49.09
N ALA A 18 -24.77 8.17 -48.02
CA ALA A 18 -23.90 8.34 -46.86
C ALA A 18 -22.44 7.97 -47.19
N ALA A 19 -22.23 6.91 -47.96
CA ALA A 19 -20.91 6.49 -48.44
C ALA A 19 -20.30 7.51 -49.42
N LYS A 20 -21.10 8.10 -50.32
CA LYS A 20 -20.67 9.20 -51.19
C LYS A 20 -20.27 10.45 -50.41
N ARG A 21 -20.99 10.81 -49.34
CA ARG A 21 -20.57 11.92 -48.46
C ARG A 21 -19.23 11.66 -47.76
N LYS A 22 -18.95 10.40 -47.39
CA LYS A 22 -17.64 10.01 -46.83
C LYS A 22 -16.52 10.00 -47.87
N GLN A 23 -16.79 9.65 -49.13
CA GLN A 23 -15.76 9.60 -50.19
C GLN A 23 -15.37 10.97 -50.77
N VAL A 24 -16.21 12.01 -50.64
CA VAL A 24 -15.85 13.38 -51.06
C VAL A 24 -14.87 14.03 -50.08
N ALA A 25 -14.74 13.51 -48.86
CA ALA A 25 -13.70 13.90 -47.91
C ALA A 25 -12.42 13.08 -48.13
N LYS A 26 -11.65 13.39 -49.19
CA LYS A 26 -10.25 12.95 -49.27
C LYS A 26 -9.39 13.71 -48.22
N PRO A 27 -8.36 13.07 -47.64
CA PRO A 27 -7.46 13.68 -46.67
C PRO A 27 -6.53 14.67 -47.39
N GLY A 28 -6.98 15.91 -47.54
CA GLY A 28 -6.12 17.05 -47.84
C GLY A 28 -5.41 17.47 -46.56
N SER A 29 -4.09 17.49 -46.60
CA SER A 29 -3.17 18.05 -45.59
C SER A 29 -3.85 19.05 -44.64
N GLN A 30 -4.03 18.68 -43.37
CA GLN A 30 -4.21 19.65 -42.30
C GLN A 30 -2.96 20.52 -42.30
N ARG A 31 -3.06 21.71 -42.90
CA ARG A 31 -2.10 22.77 -42.69
C ARG A 31 -2.09 23.03 -41.19
N LEU A 32 -0.99 22.64 -40.54
CA LEU A 32 -0.62 23.14 -39.23
C LEU A 32 -0.83 24.65 -39.24
N LEU A 33 -1.56 25.15 -38.23
CA LEU A 33 -1.75 26.58 -38.01
C LEU A 33 -0.41 27.29 -38.19
N GLY A 34 -0.37 28.31 -39.05
CA GLY A 34 0.82 29.13 -39.20
C GLY A 34 1.21 29.73 -37.86
N SER A 35 2.51 29.87 -37.61
CA SER A 35 3.06 30.41 -36.35
C SER A 35 2.38 31.72 -35.92
N SER A 36 1.94 32.55 -36.88
CA SER A 36 1.20 33.79 -36.62
C SER A 36 -0.26 33.60 -36.13
N GLN A 37 -0.94 32.52 -36.54
CA GLN A 37 -2.29 32.19 -36.07
C GLN A 37 -2.28 31.46 -34.72
N GLN A 38 -1.21 30.71 -34.43
CA GLN A 38 -0.97 30.14 -33.10
C GLN A 38 -0.70 31.23 -32.05
N SER A 39 0.01 32.30 -32.41
CA SER A 39 0.24 33.47 -31.53
C SER A 39 -1.02 34.32 -31.31
N ALA A 40 -1.97 34.32 -32.25
CA ALA A 40 -3.24 35.04 -32.07
C ALA A 40 -4.27 34.24 -31.24
N ALA A 41 -4.21 32.90 -31.29
CA ALA A 41 -5.08 32.02 -30.49
C ALA A 41 -4.55 31.82 -29.05
N ASN A 42 -3.23 31.78 -28.88
CA ASN A 42 -2.58 31.85 -27.57
C ASN A 42 -2.27 33.32 -27.29
N GLY A 43 -3.26 34.06 -26.76
CA GLY A 43 -3.04 35.44 -26.35
C GLY A 43 -1.73 35.62 -25.57
N ASP A 44 -1.05 36.74 -25.81
CA ASP A 44 0.29 37.12 -25.31
C ASP A 44 0.38 37.31 -23.78
N ALA A 45 -0.06 36.31 -23.02
CA ALA A 45 0.21 36.21 -21.61
C ALA A 45 0.42 34.73 -21.25
N LYS A 46 1.65 34.38 -20.87
CA LYS A 46 1.87 33.24 -19.96
C LYS A 46 0.76 33.29 -18.91
N PRO A 47 0.05 32.19 -18.61
CA PRO A 47 -1.01 32.23 -17.61
C PRO A 47 -0.37 32.71 -16.31
N LYS A 48 -0.65 33.97 -15.94
CA LYS A 48 -0.24 34.52 -14.66
C LYS A 48 -0.96 33.66 -13.64
N ARG A 49 -0.23 32.76 -12.97
CA ARG A 49 -0.77 31.97 -11.85
C ARG A 49 -1.53 32.94 -10.96
N SER A 50 -2.78 32.61 -10.63
CA SER A 50 -3.56 33.44 -9.70
C SER A 50 -2.73 33.67 -8.45
N GLU A 51 -2.84 34.85 -7.86
CA GLU A 51 -2.09 35.22 -6.66
C GLU A 51 -2.30 34.17 -5.55
N PHE A 52 -3.52 33.65 -5.44
CA PHE A 52 -3.88 32.52 -4.60
C PHE A 52 -3.06 31.25 -4.92
N ALA A 53 -3.01 30.81 -6.19
CA ALA A 53 -2.27 29.62 -6.58
C ALA A 53 -0.75 29.75 -6.35
N ARG A 54 -0.21 30.97 -6.45
CA ARG A 54 1.20 31.23 -6.15
C ARG A 54 1.49 31.09 -4.65
N SER A 55 0.66 31.71 -3.81
CA SER A 55 0.78 31.64 -2.35
C SER A 55 0.52 30.22 -1.83
N ALA A 56 -0.48 29.50 -2.36
CA ALA A 56 -0.76 28.11 -2.02
C ALA A 56 0.43 27.18 -2.37
N ALA A 57 1.06 27.38 -3.52
CA ALA A 57 2.25 26.62 -3.92
C ALA A 57 3.47 26.91 -3.03
N GLU A 58 3.61 28.15 -2.55
CA GLU A 58 4.68 28.53 -1.62
C GLU A 58 4.49 27.86 -0.25
N ILE A 59 3.27 27.88 0.29
CA ILE A 59 2.90 27.16 1.52
C ILE A 59 3.13 25.66 1.37
N GLY A 60 2.72 25.05 0.24
CA GLY A 60 2.94 23.63 -0.02
C GLY A 60 4.43 23.23 -0.06
N ARG A 61 5.29 24.10 -0.62
CA ARG A 61 6.75 23.91 -0.58
C ARG A 61 7.30 24.05 0.84
N GLY A 62 6.81 25.03 1.60
CA GLY A 62 7.17 25.23 3.00
C GLY A 62 6.84 24.01 3.87
N ILE A 63 5.61 23.48 3.76
CA ILE A 63 5.19 22.25 4.45
C ILE A 63 6.12 21.07 4.10
N SER A 64 6.45 20.90 2.82
CA SER A 64 7.33 19.81 2.38
C SER A 64 8.76 19.96 2.92
N ALA A 65 9.29 21.18 2.97
CA ALA A 65 10.60 21.47 3.55
C ALA A 65 10.62 21.19 5.06
N THR A 66 9.58 21.60 5.79
CA THR A 66 9.42 21.33 7.22
C THR A 66 9.30 19.83 7.50
N MET A 67 8.60 19.07 6.65
CA MET A 67 8.52 17.61 6.75
C MET A 67 9.89 16.94 6.60
N GLY A 68 10.74 17.44 5.69
CA GLY A 68 12.12 16.96 5.55
C GLY A 68 12.96 17.18 6.82
N LYS A 69 12.83 18.37 7.45
CA LYS A 69 13.49 18.67 8.74
C LYS A 69 12.96 17.77 9.86
N LEU A 70 11.66 17.53 9.89
CA LEU A 70 11.01 16.63 10.85
C LEU A 70 11.48 15.17 10.71
N GLN A 71 11.66 14.67 9.49
CA GLN A 71 12.23 13.34 9.26
C GLN A 71 13.65 13.23 9.81
N LYS A 72 14.48 14.26 9.64
CA LYS A 72 15.83 14.31 10.22
C LYS A 72 15.78 14.33 11.75
N LEU A 73 14.88 15.11 12.35
CA LEU A 73 14.65 15.12 13.80
C LEU A 73 14.18 13.74 14.31
N ALA A 74 13.28 13.06 13.59
CA ALA A 74 12.79 11.74 13.94
C ALA A 74 13.90 10.67 13.90
N GLN A 75 14.84 10.78 12.96
CA GLN A 75 16.02 9.91 12.91
C GLN A 75 16.93 10.13 14.12
N LEU A 76 17.17 11.38 14.51
CA LEU A 76 17.96 11.73 15.69
C LEU A 76 17.27 11.28 16.99
N ALA A 77 15.95 11.49 17.09
CA ALA A 77 15.16 11.10 18.26
C ALA A 77 15.11 9.57 18.47
N LYS A 78 15.29 8.76 17.42
CA LYS A 78 15.30 7.28 17.49
C LYS A 78 16.66 6.70 17.90
N LYS A 79 17.75 7.47 17.88
CA LYS A 79 19.07 6.98 18.31
C LYS A 79 19.08 6.77 19.82
N ARG A 80 19.45 5.56 20.26
CA ARG A 80 19.46 5.13 21.68
C ARG A 80 20.83 5.16 22.35
N SER A 81 21.88 5.51 21.60
CA SER A 81 23.29 5.52 22.05
C SER A 81 23.54 6.65 23.04
N LEU A 82 24.22 6.35 24.16
CA LEU A 82 24.62 7.31 25.19
C LEU A 82 25.71 8.27 24.70
N PHE A 83 26.45 7.92 23.65
CA PHE A 83 27.66 8.62 23.19
C PHE A 83 27.47 9.40 21.88
N ASP A 84 26.34 9.21 21.18
CA ASP A 84 26.02 9.86 19.90
C ASP A 84 24.78 10.77 19.95
N ASP A 85 24.31 11.09 21.15
CA ASP A 85 23.21 12.03 21.34
C ASP A 85 23.77 13.46 21.19
N ASN A 86 23.41 14.14 20.10
CA ASN A 86 23.77 15.53 19.86
C ASN A 86 22.59 16.43 20.27
N PRO A 87 22.48 16.83 21.55
CA PRO A 87 21.34 17.60 22.05
C PRO A 87 21.22 18.98 21.40
N VAL A 88 22.34 19.56 20.94
CA VAL A 88 22.38 20.88 20.30
C VAL A 88 21.63 20.85 18.96
N GLU A 89 21.95 19.89 18.09
CA GLU A 89 21.30 19.74 16.77
C GLU A 89 19.79 19.44 16.91
N VAL A 90 19.41 18.66 17.92
CA VAL A 90 18.00 18.34 18.21
C VAL A 90 17.23 19.59 18.67
N ASN A 91 17.82 20.40 19.54
CA ASN A 91 17.20 21.63 20.03
C ASN A 91 17.07 22.67 18.92
N GLU A 92 18.10 22.83 18.08
CA GLU A 92 18.07 23.73 16.92
C GLU A 92 17.00 23.30 15.91
N LEU A 93 16.94 22.02 15.55
CA LEU A 93 15.91 21.51 14.64
C LEU A 93 14.50 21.65 15.20
N THR A 94 14.32 21.42 16.51
CA THR A 94 13.04 21.62 17.20
C THR A 94 12.60 23.08 17.12
N PHE A 95 13.53 24.02 17.36
CA PHE A 95 13.26 25.46 17.25
C PHE A 95 12.91 25.88 15.82
N ILE A 96 13.67 25.41 14.82
CA ILE A 96 13.42 25.72 13.40
C ILE A 96 12.06 25.18 12.95
N ILE A 97 11.72 23.94 13.31
CA ILE A 97 10.44 23.33 12.95
C ILE A 97 9.29 24.09 13.61
N LYS A 98 9.42 24.46 14.89
CA LYS A 98 8.44 25.31 15.59
C LYS A 98 8.23 26.63 14.87
N GLN A 99 9.31 27.32 14.47
CA GLN A 99 9.21 28.59 13.75
C GLN A 99 8.53 28.41 12.38
N ASP A 100 8.88 27.36 11.65
CA ASP A 100 8.28 27.05 10.35
C ASP A 100 6.79 26.74 10.47
N LEU A 101 6.37 25.95 11.47
CA LEU A 101 4.97 25.62 11.72
C LEU A 101 4.13 26.86 12.05
N SER A 102 4.65 27.74 12.91
CA SER A 102 3.98 29.00 13.26
C SER A 102 3.82 29.91 12.04
N ARG A 103 4.87 30.04 11.22
CA ARG A 103 4.84 30.82 9.98
C ARG A 103 3.83 30.26 8.97
N LEU A 104 3.84 28.94 8.75
CA LEU A 104 2.92 28.27 7.83
C LEU A 104 1.46 28.40 8.28
N ASN A 105 1.20 28.38 9.58
CA ASN A 105 -0.13 28.62 10.13
C ASN A 105 -0.62 30.05 9.84
N GLU A 106 0.26 31.04 9.95
CA GLU A 106 -0.05 32.43 9.59
C GLU A 106 -0.28 32.60 8.08
N ASP A 107 0.55 31.96 7.25
CA ASP A 107 0.41 32.00 5.79
C ASP A 107 -0.92 31.38 5.32
N ILE A 108 -1.35 30.28 5.95
CA ILE A 108 -2.66 29.66 5.67
C ILE A 108 -3.82 30.59 6.06
N ARG A 109 -3.72 31.31 7.18
CA ARG A 109 -4.74 32.31 7.57
C ARG A 109 -4.82 33.44 6.56
N ASN A 110 -3.67 33.96 6.12
CA ASN A 110 -3.61 35.01 5.10
C ASN A 110 -4.22 34.52 3.78
N LEU A 111 -3.98 33.26 3.42
CA LEU A 111 -4.57 32.63 2.23
C LEU A 111 -6.10 32.45 2.37
N GLN A 112 -6.61 32.12 3.56
CA GLN A 112 -8.04 32.00 3.84
C GLN A 112 -8.75 33.36 3.75
N VAL A 113 -8.14 34.42 4.27
CA VAL A 113 -8.64 35.81 4.14
C VAL A 113 -8.64 36.24 2.67
N LEU A 114 -7.58 35.92 1.93
CA LEU A 114 -7.46 36.22 0.50
C LEU A 114 -8.51 35.48 -0.34
N SER A 115 -8.79 34.21 -0.03
CA SER A 115 -9.87 33.45 -0.66
C SER A 115 -11.25 34.06 -0.39
N ARG A 116 -11.53 34.48 0.85
CA ARG A 116 -12.79 35.13 1.22
C ARG A 116 -12.95 36.51 0.54
N ARG A 117 -11.86 37.22 0.29
CA ARG A 117 -11.86 38.53 -0.39
C ARG A 117 -12.06 38.41 -1.90
N LEU A 118 -11.44 37.41 -2.55
CA LEU A 118 -11.53 37.19 -3.99
C LEU A 118 -12.88 36.63 -4.44
N HIS A 119 -13.48 35.75 -3.63
CA HIS A 119 -14.72 35.05 -3.98
C HIS A 119 -15.78 35.19 -2.87
N PRO A 120 -16.45 36.36 -2.76
CA PRO A 120 -17.51 36.59 -1.78
C PRO A 120 -18.86 35.95 -2.14
N LYS A 121 -19.00 35.41 -3.36
CA LYS A 121 -20.18 34.68 -3.86
C LYS A 121 -19.78 33.25 -4.24
N PRO A 122 -20.70 32.26 -4.19
CA PRO A 122 -20.37 30.88 -4.54
C PRO A 122 -20.06 30.77 -6.03
N ASP A 123 -18.79 30.48 -6.35
CA ASP A 123 -18.30 30.22 -7.70
C ASP A 123 -17.37 29.00 -7.73
N GLN A 124 -17.19 28.43 -8.91
CA GLN A 124 -16.42 27.19 -9.10
C GLN A 124 -14.93 27.36 -8.72
N GLU A 125 -14.37 28.56 -8.91
CA GLU A 125 -12.99 28.88 -8.53
C GLU A 125 -12.83 29.01 -7.02
N GLY A 126 -13.81 29.61 -6.33
CA GLY A 126 -13.89 29.68 -4.87
C GLY A 126 -14.01 28.30 -4.22
N GLU A 127 -14.80 27.39 -4.80
CA GLU A 127 -14.88 25.99 -4.33
C GLU A 127 -13.54 25.24 -4.50
N ASN A 128 -12.86 25.44 -5.64
CA ASN A 128 -11.52 24.86 -5.84
C ASN A 128 -10.49 25.43 -4.84
N ASN A 129 -10.52 26.74 -4.61
CA ASN A 129 -9.64 27.42 -3.65
C ASN A 129 -9.90 26.93 -2.20
N LYS A 130 -11.16 26.69 -1.82
CA LYS A 130 -11.54 26.08 -0.53
C LYS A 130 -11.00 24.65 -0.39
N ASN A 131 -11.12 23.82 -1.41
CA ASN A 131 -10.57 22.45 -1.39
C ASN A 131 -9.04 22.44 -1.23
N ILE A 132 -8.34 23.38 -1.88
CA ILE A 132 -6.89 23.55 -1.74
C ILE A 132 -6.53 24.00 -0.31
N LEU A 133 -7.32 24.89 0.30
CA LEU A 133 -7.14 25.31 1.70
C LEU A 133 -7.30 24.12 2.66
N LEU A 134 -8.34 23.29 2.47
CA LEU A 134 -8.59 22.10 3.29
C LEU A 134 -7.41 21.11 3.20
N LEU A 135 -6.89 20.89 1.98
CA LEU A 135 -5.74 20.01 1.75
C LEU A 135 -4.47 20.53 2.44
N LEU A 136 -4.21 21.84 2.36
CA LEU A 136 -3.04 22.46 3.02
C LEU A 136 -3.17 22.43 4.54
N GLN A 137 -4.35 22.69 5.08
CA GLN A 137 -4.65 22.59 6.51
C GLN A 137 -4.48 21.15 7.02
N GLY A 138 -5.01 20.16 6.29
CA GLY A 138 -4.83 18.75 6.63
C GLY A 138 -3.36 18.34 6.66
N LYS A 139 -2.60 18.70 5.61
CA LYS A 139 -1.15 18.42 5.56
C LYS A 139 -0.37 19.10 6.69
N LEU A 140 -0.71 20.34 7.05
CA LEU A 140 -0.07 21.02 8.19
C LEU A 140 -0.43 20.35 9.52
N GLY A 141 -1.67 19.88 9.66
CA GLY A 141 -2.14 19.08 10.79
C GLY A 141 -1.34 17.79 10.95
N ASP A 142 -1.14 17.05 9.85
CA ASP A 142 -0.34 15.82 9.83
C ASP A 142 1.13 16.07 10.22
N VAL A 143 1.75 17.13 9.69
CA VAL A 143 3.14 17.49 10.04
C VAL A 143 3.25 17.85 11.52
N SER A 144 2.27 18.59 12.05
CA SER A 144 2.23 18.96 13.47
C SER A 144 2.02 17.73 14.37
N ALA A 145 1.18 16.77 13.96
CA ALA A 145 0.93 15.53 14.70
C ALA A 145 2.19 14.67 14.77
N ASN A 146 2.83 14.48 13.62
CA ASN A 146 4.12 13.78 13.55
C ASN A 146 5.20 14.48 14.38
N PHE A 147 5.21 15.81 14.45
CA PHE A 147 6.16 16.55 15.28
C PHE A 147 5.93 16.30 16.78
N LYS A 148 4.67 16.30 17.22
CA LYS A 148 4.30 15.94 18.60
C LYS A 148 4.77 14.52 18.94
N ASP A 149 4.50 13.55 18.08
CA ASP A 149 4.89 12.15 18.30
C ASP A 149 6.41 11.99 18.44
N VAL A 150 7.18 12.71 17.62
CA VAL A 150 8.65 12.71 17.68
C VAL A 150 9.15 13.30 19.00
N LEU A 151 8.53 14.39 19.48
CA LEU A 151 8.85 15.00 20.77
C LEU A 151 8.51 14.05 21.94
N GLU A 152 7.37 13.36 21.90
CA GLU A 152 6.99 12.37 22.92
C GLU A 152 7.96 11.18 22.96
N ILE A 153 8.37 10.67 21.80
CA ILE A 153 9.39 9.61 21.71
C ILE A 153 10.71 10.10 22.32
N ARG A 154 11.09 11.35 22.06
CA ARG A 154 12.30 11.96 22.63
C ARG A 154 12.19 12.08 24.16
N THR A 155 11.07 12.55 24.69
CA THR A 155 10.82 12.62 26.15
C THR A 155 10.97 11.25 26.80
N LYS A 156 10.36 10.21 26.21
CA LYS A 156 10.50 8.82 26.68
C LYS A 156 11.95 8.33 26.63
N ASN A 157 12.69 8.68 25.58
CA ASN A 157 14.09 8.28 25.45
C ASN A 157 15.01 8.99 26.47
N ILE A 158 14.78 10.28 26.75
CA ILE A 158 15.52 11.03 27.76
C ILE A 158 15.20 10.46 29.16
N GLN A 159 13.93 10.19 29.47
CA GLN A 159 13.51 9.56 30.73
C GLN A 159 14.11 8.16 30.91
N ALA A 160 14.11 7.33 29.86
CA ALA A 160 14.71 6.01 29.90
C ALA A 160 16.24 6.06 30.02
N SER A 161 16.90 7.07 29.45
CA SER A 161 18.32 7.31 29.68
C SER A 161 18.59 7.71 31.13
N ARG A 162 17.74 8.58 31.70
CA ARG A 162 17.86 9.03 33.10
C ARG A 162 17.72 7.85 34.07
N SER A 163 16.71 7.00 33.92
CA SER A 163 16.52 5.83 34.79
C SER A 163 17.68 4.83 34.69
N ARG A 164 18.26 4.66 33.49
CA ARG A 164 19.48 3.84 33.32
C ARG A 164 20.70 4.45 34.00
N THR A 165 20.87 5.77 33.92
CA THR A 165 21.96 6.47 34.63
C THR A 165 21.77 6.40 36.14
N GLU A 166 20.55 6.61 36.65
CA GLU A 166 20.22 6.49 38.07
C GLU A 166 20.44 5.06 38.59
N ALA A 167 20.06 4.03 37.83
CA ALA A 167 20.31 2.62 38.15
C ALA A 167 21.80 2.24 38.09
N PHE A 168 22.56 2.84 37.19
CA PHE A 168 24.00 2.66 37.11
C PHE A 168 24.70 3.31 38.32
N VAL A 169 24.32 4.54 38.66
CA VAL A 169 24.88 5.29 39.81
C VAL A 169 24.52 4.59 41.13
N SER A 170 23.30 4.07 41.28
CA SER A 170 22.92 3.32 42.49
C SER A 170 23.68 1.99 42.62
N ASN A 171 23.93 1.28 41.51
CA ASN A 171 24.76 0.05 41.51
C ASN A 171 26.23 0.33 41.82
N VAL A 172 26.80 1.43 41.31
CA VAL A 172 28.18 1.83 41.61
C VAL A 172 28.32 2.26 43.09
N GLY A 173 27.30 2.94 43.64
CA GLY A 173 27.22 3.24 45.08
C GLY A 173 27.13 1.99 45.97
N GLN A 174 26.45 0.94 45.52
CA GLN A 174 26.40 -0.35 46.24
C GLN A 174 27.70 -1.16 46.14
N HIS A 175 28.41 -1.10 45.01
CA HIS A 175 29.71 -1.78 44.85
C HIS A 175 30.86 -1.10 45.60
N ALA A 176 30.79 0.22 45.84
CA ALA A 176 31.78 0.93 46.66
C ALA A 176 31.72 0.59 48.16
N GLN A 177 30.60 0.02 48.65
CA GLN A 177 30.48 -0.43 50.04
C GLN A 177 30.95 -1.87 50.28
N LEU A 178 31.18 -2.68 49.24
CA LEU A 178 31.47 -4.12 49.36
C LEU A 178 32.94 -4.51 49.16
N SER A 179 33.87 -3.56 48.97
CA SER A 179 35.30 -3.88 48.70
C SER A 179 36.25 -3.70 49.88
N LEU A 180 35.78 -3.69 51.13
CA LEU A 180 36.63 -3.68 52.34
C LEU A 180 36.77 -5.05 53.04
N GLN A 181 36.51 -6.16 52.33
CA GLN A 181 36.84 -7.49 52.82
C GLN A 181 38.09 -8.04 52.12
N GLN A 182 39.21 -7.96 52.83
CA GLN A 182 40.51 -8.53 52.48
C GLN A 182 40.38 -9.97 51.98
N SER A 183 40.71 -10.21 50.72
CA SER A 183 40.90 -11.54 50.16
C SER A 183 42.30 -12.04 50.46
N ALA A 184 42.40 -12.94 51.43
CA ALA A 184 43.63 -13.68 51.72
C ALA A 184 43.92 -14.67 50.57
N SER A 185 44.90 -14.34 49.71
CA SER A 185 45.46 -15.27 48.73
C SER A 185 46.53 -16.15 49.39
N PRO A 186 46.48 -17.50 49.29
CA PRO A 186 47.36 -18.41 50.03
C PRO A 186 48.71 -18.69 49.34
N LEU A 187 49.20 -17.79 48.47
CA LEU A 187 50.35 -18.07 47.59
C LEU A 187 51.66 -17.36 47.97
N TYR A 188 51.69 -16.64 49.08
CA TYR A 188 52.92 -16.08 49.65
C TYR A 188 53.00 -16.44 51.14
N GLY A 189 53.53 -17.63 51.43
CA GLY A 189 53.94 -18.01 52.77
C GLY A 189 55.43 -17.74 52.96
N THR A 190 55.79 -16.68 53.70
CA THR A 190 57.14 -16.53 54.28
C THR A 190 57.04 -16.47 55.81
N PRO A 191 57.99 -17.06 56.56
CA PRO A 191 57.79 -17.40 57.96
C PRO A 191 58.27 -16.31 58.94
N ASN A 192 57.37 -16.01 59.89
CA ASN A 192 57.50 -15.76 61.35
C ASN A 192 58.80 -15.25 62.03
N ARG A 193 58.59 -14.40 63.06
CA ARG A 193 59.48 -13.84 64.15
C ARG A 193 60.06 -12.44 63.90
N GLY A 194 60.04 -11.44 64.79
CA GLY A 194 59.51 -11.22 66.15
C GLY A 194 60.20 -9.98 66.79
N THR A 195 59.44 -9.04 67.39
CA THR A 195 59.72 -8.00 68.46
C THR A 195 61.08 -7.24 68.55
N PRO A 196 61.22 -6.06 69.23
CA PRO A 196 60.34 -4.91 69.54
C PRO A 196 60.99 -3.49 69.28
N SER A 197 60.25 -2.40 69.56
CA SER A 197 60.55 -0.92 69.62
C SER A 197 61.94 -0.43 70.11
N PRO A 198 62.28 0.90 70.11
CA PRO A 198 61.73 2.09 69.41
C PRO A 198 62.82 3.05 68.82
N GLY A 199 62.46 3.96 67.91
CA GLY A 199 63.27 5.17 67.64
C GLY A 199 63.20 5.71 66.21
N ASN A 200 62.68 6.95 66.11
CA ASN A 200 62.78 7.93 65.01
C ASN A 200 63.15 7.44 63.60
N ASP A 201 62.19 7.53 62.68
CA ASP A 201 62.34 8.34 61.46
C ASP A 201 60.95 8.63 60.85
N LEU A 202 60.43 9.82 61.15
CA LEU A 202 59.18 10.35 60.61
C LEU A 202 59.49 11.11 59.32
N ILE A 203 59.55 10.41 58.18
CA ILE A 203 59.40 11.05 56.87
C ILE A 203 57.90 11.09 56.57
N SER A 204 57.30 12.25 56.86
CA SER A 204 55.94 12.60 56.43
C SER A 204 55.93 12.83 54.92
N LEU A 205 55.32 11.90 54.19
CA LEU A 205 54.83 12.12 52.82
C LEU A 205 53.38 11.65 52.77
N ASN A 206 52.46 12.56 53.09
CA ASN A 206 51.05 12.37 52.81
C ASN A 206 50.49 13.67 52.19
N PRO A 207 50.30 13.71 50.86
CA PRO A 207 49.42 14.70 50.23
C PRO A 207 48.34 14.06 49.33
N VAL A 208 47.98 12.78 49.53
CA VAL A 208 47.05 12.08 48.61
C VAL A 208 45.59 12.09 49.09
N VAL A 209 45.33 12.25 50.39
CA VAL A 209 43.96 12.09 50.93
C VAL A 209 43.08 13.33 50.69
N ASP A 210 43.63 14.55 50.77
CA ASP A 210 42.86 15.77 50.51
C ASP A 210 42.58 15.99 49.01
N GLN A 211 43.49 15.55 48.14
CA GLN A 211 43.34 15.73 46.69
C GLN A 211 42.25 14.81 46.12
N GLN A 212 42.04 13.64 46.73
CA GLN A 212 41.02 12.68 46.30
C GLN A 212 39.61 13.10 46.75
N MET A 213 39.48 13.69 47.95
CA MET A 213 38.20 14.21 48.45
C MET A 213 37.76 15.48 47.69
N GLN A 214 38.72 16.31 47.27
CA GLN A 214 38.43 17.50 46.47
C GLN A 214 38.08 17.17 45.00
N LEU A 215 38.68 16.12 44.44
CA LEU A 215 38.27 15.59 43.12
C LEU A 215 36.87 14.98 43.15
N GLN A 216 36.51 14.29 44.24
CA GLN A 216 35.19 13.67 44.38
C GLN A 216 34.06 14.72 44.49
N MET A 217 34.32 15.85 45.15
CA MET A 217 33.36 16.97 45.17
C MET A 217 33.31 17.75 43.85
N MET A 218 34.37 17.78 43.04
CA MET A 218 34.34 18.35 41.68
C MET A 218 33.59 17.43 40.70
N GLU A 219 33.66 16.11 40.86
CA GLU A 219 32.87 15.15 40.06
C GLU A 219 31.36 15.21 40.36
N GLU A 220 30.96 15.40 41.63
CA GLU A 220 29.55 15.63 41.99
C GLU A 220 28.98 16.93 41.39
N GLY A 221 29.79 18.00 41.30
CA GLY A 221 29.39 19.28 40.70
C GLY A 221 29.13 19.19 39.19
N GLY A 222 29.91 18.39 38.45
CA GLY A 222 29.73 18.14 37.02
C GLY A 222 28.51 17.25 36.72
N GLN A 223 28.23 16.26 37.57
CA GLN A 223 27.07 15.37 37.43
C GLN A 223 25.74 16.06 37.76
N ASN A 224 25.70 16.94 38.77
CA ASN A 224 24.51 17.72 39.08
C ASN A 224 24.13 18.70 37.95
N ASN A 225 25.12 19.34 37.31
CA ASN A 225 24.88 20.19 36.14
C ASN A 225 24.30 19.41 34.94
N TYR A 226 24.74 18.17 34.72
CA TYR A 226 24.23 17.32 33.64
C TYR A 226 22.76 16.91 33.85
N ILE A 227 22.40 16.54 35.07
CA ILE A 227 21.02 16.18 35.44
C ILE A 227 20.10 17.41 35.33
N GLN A 228 20.59 18.58 35.76
CA GLN A 228 19.84 19.83 35.71
C GLN A 228 19.58 20.32 34.28
N GLN A 229 20.60 20.27 33.39
CA GLN A 229 20.44 20.62 31.97
C GLN A 229 19.43 19.72 31.24
N ARG A 230 19.36 18.43 31.60
CA ARG A 230 18.38 17.50 31.04
C ARG A 230 16.97 17.69 31.61
N GLY A 231 16.83 18.09 32.87
CA GLY A 231 15.55 18.50 33.46
C GLY A 231 14.96 19.72 32.73
N GLN A 232 15.78 20.75 32.51
CA GLN A 232 15.39 21.94 31.76
C GLN A 232 15.00 21.62 30.30
N ALA A 233 15.67 20.66 29.67
CA ALA A 233 15.32 20.21 28.32
C ALA A 233 13.94 19.51 28.25
N ILE A 234 13.58 18.73 29.27
CA ILE A 234 12.25 18.08 29.34
C ILE A 234 11.15 19.13 29.52
N GLU A 235 11.34 20.08 30.44
CA GLU A 235 10.37 21.17 30.67
C GLU A 235 10.18 22.04 29.40
N ALA A 236 11.25 22.30 28.65
CA ALA A 236 11.19 23.03 27.38
C ALA A 236 10.42 22.24 26.28
N ILE A 237 10.56 20.92 26.25
CA ILE A 237 9.83 20.04 25.32
C ILE A 237 8.34 19.98 25.69
N GLU A 238 8.01 19.84 26.98
CA GLU A 238 6.62 19.83 27.46
C GLU A 238 5.92 21.17 27.19
N SER A 239 6.60 22.29 27.40
CA SER A 239 6.11 23.61 27.01
C SER A 239 5.82 23.69 25.50
N THR A 240 6.72 23.16 24.67
CA THR A 240 6.54 23.11 23.21
C THR A 240 5.35 22.25 22.80
N ILE A 241 5.12 21.11 23.47
CA ILE A 241 3.95 20.24 23.23
C ILE A 241 2.65 20.97 23.58
N ASN A 242 2.63 21.71 24.69
CA ASN A 242 1.46 22.50 25.10
C ASN A 242 1.14 23.63 24.11
N GLU A 243 2.16 24.34 23.63
CA GLU A 243 2.00 25.38 22.60
C GLU A 243 1.51 24.80 21.26
N LEU A 244 2.02 23.63 20.84
CA LEU A 244 1.51 22.92 19.67
C LEU A 244 0.04 22.54 19.84
N GLY A 245 -0.38 22.16 21.05
CA GLY A 245 -1.78 21.94 21.39
C GLY A 245 -2.68 23.13 21.08
N SER A 246 -2.20 24.36 21.30
CA SER A 246 -2.92 25.58 20.92
C SER A 246 -3.06 25.73 19.40
N ILE A 247 -2.01 25.41 18.64
CA ILE A 247 -2.02 25.42 17.17
C ILE A 247 -3.01 24.37 16.63
N PHE A 248 -3.08 23.18 17.25
CA PHE A 248 -4.07 22.15 16.92
C PHE A 248 -5.50 22.60 17.16
N GLY A 249 -5.77 23.23 18.31
CA GLY A 249 -7.09 23.75 18.62
C GLY A 249 -7.55 24.79 17.59
N GLN A 250 -6.62 25.64 17.14
CA GLN A 250 -6.89 26.64 16.11
C GLN A 250 -7.14 26.00 14.73
N LEU A 251 -6.37 24.99 14.33
CA LEU A 251 -6.57 24.26 13.08
C LEU A 251 -7.89 23.46 13.08
N ALA A 252 -8.20 22.80 14.19
CA ALA A 252 -9.44 22.04 14.37
C ALA A 252 -10.67 22.96 14.31
N GLY A 253 -10.61 24.13 14.95
CA GLY A 253 -11.67 25.15 14.85
C GLY A 253 -11.90 25.61 13.41
N MET A 254 -10.83 25.88 12.66
CA MET A 254 -10.93 26.31 11.26
C MET A 254 -11.53 25.23 10.33
N VAL A 255 -11.20 23.95 10.55
CA VAL A 255 -11.74 22.82 9.77
C VAL A 255 -13.20 22.53 10.13
N SER A 256 -13.57 22.71 11.41
CA SER A 256 -14.94 22.51 11.90
C SER A 256 -15.91 23.58 11.35
N GLU A 257 -15.53 24.87 11.40
CA GLU A 257 -16.35 25.97 10.86
C GLU A 257 -16.66 25.81 9.37
N GLN A 258 -15.76 25.17 8.61
CA GLN A 258 -15.94 24.94 7.17
C GLN A 258 -16.71 23.65 6.87
N SER A 259 -16.70 22.67 7.77
CA SER A 259 -17.45 21.42 7.61
C SER A 259 -18.96 21.60 7.83
N GLU A 260 -19.39 22.53 8.70
CA GLU A 260 -20.82 22.84 8.92
C GLU A 260 -21.51 23.51 7.72
N MET A 261 -20.76 24.13 6.80
CA MET A 261 -21.33 24.79 5.61
C MET A 261 -21.65 23.80 4.47
N ILE A 262 -21.10 22.59 4.52
CA ILE A 262 -21.32 21.52 3.52
C ILE A 262 -22.73 20.91 3.66
N GLN A 263 -23.33 20.94 4.85
CA GLN A 263 -24.69 20.41 5.09
C GLN A 263 -25.82 21.25 4.45
N ARG A 264 -25.54 22.46 3.95
CA ARG A 264 -26.56 23.31 3.29
C ARG A 264 -26.70 23.09 1.78
N ILE A 265 -25.89 22.20 1.18
CA ILE A 265 -25.94 21.90 -0.25
C ILE A 265 -27.07 20.91 -0.60
N ASP A 266 -27.61 20.17 0.38
CA ASP A 266 -28.76 19.27 0.22
C ASP A 266 -30.11 20.01 -0.04
N ALA A 267 -30.13 21.34 0.03
CA ALA A 267 -31.35 22.13 -0.20
C ALA A 267 -31.63 22.43 -1.68
N ASN A 268 -30.67 22.23 -2.59
CA ASN A 268 -30.86 22.44 -4.04
C ASN A 268 -31.17 21.14 -4.82
N THR A 269 -31.28 20.01 -4.12
CA THR A 269 -31.66 18.73 -4.71
C THR A 269 -33.17 18.53 -4.86
N GLU A 270 -34.01 19.35 -4.22
CA GLU A 270 -35.48 19.27 -4.34
C GLU A 270 -35.98 19.57 -5.77
N ASP A 271 -35.42 20.59 -6.44
CA ASP A 271 -35.79 20.93 -7.83
C ASP A 271 -35.39 19.85 -8.85
N VAL A 272 -34.40 19.01 -8.52
CA VAL A 272 -33.97 17.88 -9.36
C VAL A 272 -34.88 16.67 -9.12
N VAL A 273 -35.36 16.47 -7.89
CA VAL A 273 -36.30 15.39 -7.53
C VAL A 273 -37.65 15.55 -8.26
N ASP A 274 -38.19 16.77 -8.34
CA ASP A 274 -39.45 17.04 -9.04
C ASP A 274 -39.39 16.71 -10.55
N ASN A 275 -38.25 16.97 -11.18
CA ASN A 275 -38.03 16.64 -12.59
C ASN A 275 -37.87 15.13 -12.83
N VAL A 276 -37.32 14.40 -11.85
CA VAL A 276 -37.15 12.94 -11.90
C VAL A 276 -38.48 12.21 -11.66
N GLU A 277 -39.33 12.70 -10.77
CA GLU A 277 -40.68 12.14 -10.59
C GLU A 277 -41.57 12.34 -11.84
N GLY A 278 -41.41 13.46 -12.55
CA GLY A 278 -42.03 13.71 -13.84
C GLY A 278 -41.63 12.67 -14.90
N ALA A 279 -40.34 12.31 -14.97
CA ALA A 279 -39.83 11.29 -15.87
C ALA A 279 -40.31 9.87 -15.50
N GLN A 280 -40.42 9.56 -14.20
CA GLN A 280 -40.91 8.28 -13.70
C GLN A 280 -42.38 8.03 -14.06
N LYS A 281 -43.23 9.08 -14.04
CA LYS A 281 -44.64 8.99 -14.47
C LYS A 281 -44.79 8.63 -15.96
N GLU A 282 -43.92 9.14 -16.83
CA GLU A 282 -43.94 8.81 -18.25
C GLU A 282 -43.45 7.38 -18.53
N LEU A 283 -42.45 6.91 -17.77
CA LEU A 283 -41.98 5.52 -17.86
C LEU A 283 -43.05 4.51 -17.39
N LEU A 284 -43.83 4.83 -16.36
CA LEU A 284 -44.93 3.99 -15.89
C LEU A 284 -46.09 3.88 -16.91
N LYS A 285 -46.36 4.96 -17.67
CA LYS A 285 -47.32 4.91 -18.79
C LYS A 285 -46.82 4.01 -19.93
N TYR A 286 -45.52 3.99 -20.19
CA TYR A 286 -44.93 3.09 -21.19
C TYR A 286 -44.98 1.63 -20.73
N TRP A 287 -44.73 1.39 -19.44
CA TRP A 287 -44.77 0.06 -18.84
C TRP A 287 -46.17 -0.57 -18.86
N SER A 288 -47.24 0.19 -18.57
CA SER A 288 -48.62 -0.35 -18.64
C SER A 288 -49.04 -0.72 -20.07
N ARG A 289 -48.48 -0.03 -21.08
CA ARG A 289 -48.68 -0.35 -22.50
C ARG A 289 -48.01 -1.67 -22.88
N VAL A 290 -46.81 -1.94 -22.36
CA VAL A 290 -46.06 -3.18 -22.64
C VAL A 290 -46.60 -4.39 -21.87
N SER A 291 -47.06 -4.21 -20.62
CA SER A 291 -47.60 -5.30 -19.79
C SER A 291 -48.99 -5.80 -20.23
N SER A 292 -49.72 -5.02 -21.02
CA SER A 292 -51.02 -5.42 -21.59
C SER A 292 -50.94 -6.50 -22.68
N ASN A 293 -49.74 -6.85 -23.15
CA ASN A 293 -49.54 -7.80 -24.24
C ASN A 293 -49.52 -9.26 -23.73
N ARG A 294 -50.73 -9.79 -23.45
CA ARG A 294 -50.98 -11.12 -22.87
C ARG A 294 -50.32 -12.29 -23.62
N TRP A 295 -50.02 -12.12 -24.91
CA TRP A 295 -49.43 -13.18 -25.73
C TRP A 295 -47.91 -13.33 -25.53
N LEU A 296 -47.21 -12.26 -25.15
CA LEU A 296 -45.76 -12.29 -24.90
C LEU A 296 -45.45 -13.01 -23.58
N LEU A 297 -46.29 -12.77 -22.56
CA LEU A 297 -46.21 -13.43 -21.26
C LEU A 297 -46.46 -14.95 -21.36
N ALA A 298 -47.40 -15.38 -22.21
CA ALA A 298 -47.70 -16.80 -22.41
C ALA A 298 -46.53 -17.58 -23.04
N LYS A 299 -45.77 -16.95 -23.96
CA LYS A 299 -44.58 -17.57 -24.58
C LYS A 299 -43.42 -17.73 -23.60
N MET A 300 -43.24 -16.78 -22.69
CA MET A 300 -42.21 -16.88 -21.65
C MET A 300 -42.54 -17.98 -20.62
N PHE A 301 -43.80 -18.11 -20.23
CA PHE A 301 -44.22 -19.15 -19.28
C PHE A 301 -44.13 -20.57 -19.87
N GLY A 302 -44.40 -20.75 -21.17
CA GLY A 302 -44.32 -22.05 -21.83
C GLY A 302 -42.89 -22.62 -21.92
N VAL A 303 -41.87 -21.77 -21.96
CA VAL A 303 -40.45 -22.21 -22.00
C VAL A 303 -39.94 -22.58 -20.60
N LEU A 304 -40.51 -22.00 -19.54
CA LEU A 304 -40.06 -22.21 -18.16
C LEU A 304 -40.56 -23.52 -17.54
N HIS A 305 -41.64 -24.12 -18.05
CA HIS A 305 -42.23 -25.35 -17.52
C HIS A 305 -41.68 -26.66 -18.12
N LEU A 306 -40.77 -26.59 -19.09
CA LEU A 306 -40.20 -27.77 -19.78
C LEU A 306 -38.81 -28.21 -19.27
N LEU A 307 -38.28 -27.59 -18.21
CA LEU A 307 -37.05 -28.05 -17.55
C LEU A 307 -37.38 -28.57 -16.13
N PRO A 308 -37.14 -29.86 -15.82
CA PRO A 308 -37.36 -30.38 -14.49
C PRO A 308 -36.40 -29.74 -13.49
N SER A 309 -36.99 -29.24 -12.41
CA SER A 309 -36.36 -28.65 -11.23
C SER A 309 -35.28 -29.53 -10.60
N LEU A 310 -34.04 -29.06 -10.65
CA LEU A 310 -32.98 -29.31 -9.68
C LEU A 310 -32.45 -27.94 -9.22
N SER A 311 -33.29 -27.16 -8.53
CA SER A 311 -32.85 -25.95 -7.84
C SER A 311 -33.31 -26.00 -6.38
N GLY A 312 -32.78 -26.98 -5.65
CA GLY A 312 -32.49 -26.77 -4.25
C GLY A 312 -31.19 -26.00 -4.19
N THR A 313 -31.20 -24.76 -3.70
CA THR A 313 -30.00 -24.01 -3.35
C THR A 313 -29.32 -24.72 -2.18
N VAL A 314 -28.51 -25.73 -2.51
CA VAL A 314 -27.54 -26.29 -1.58
C VAL A 314 -26.56 -25.16 -1.27
N LYS A 315 -26.56 -24.66 -0.03
CA LYS A 315 -25.46 -23.83 0.49
C LYS A 315 -24.17 -24.60 0.28
N MET A 316 -23.42 -24.27 -0.76
CA MET A 316 -22.17 -24.95 -1.06
C MET A 316 -21.06 -24.15 -0.43
N ALA A 317 -20.34 -24.75 0.51
CA ALA A 317 -19.14 -24.14 1.04
C ALA A 317 -18.21 -23.73 -0.13
N PRO A 318 -17.56 -22.56 -0.06
CA PRO A 318 -16.70 -22.09 -1.12
C PRO A 318 -15.63 -23.15 -1.47
N PRO A 319 -15.33 -23.33 -2.77
CA PRO A 319 -14.42 -24.38 -3.22
C PRO A 319 -13.05 -24.21 -2.55
N LYS A 320 -12.51 -25.30 -1.98
CA LYS A 320 -11.19 -25.29 -1.33
C LYS A 320 -10.01 -25.23 -2.31
N SER A 321 -10.25 -25.63 -3.56
CA SER A 321 -9.25 -25.60 -4.63
C SER A 321 -9.90 -25.46 -6.00
N PHE A 322 -9.13 -24.99 -6.96
CA PHE A 322 -9.46 -24.88 -8.38
C PHE A 322 -8.53 -25.76 -9.21
N THR A 323 -8.89 -25.98 -10.47
CA THR A 323 -8.07 -26.79 -11.40
C THR A 323 -7.48 -25.87 -12.45
N LEU A 324 -6.15 -25.87 -12.58
CA LEU A 324 -5.45 -25.15 -13.63
C LEU A 324 -5.60 -25.85 -14.99
N ASN A 325 -5.32 -25.15 -16.09
CA ASN A 325 -5.26 -25.77 -17.42
C ASN A 325 -4.21 -26.89 -17.56
N THR A 326 -3.23 -26.94 -16.65
CA THR A 326 -2.23 -28.02 -16.53
C THR A 326 -2.79 -29.28 -15.86
N GLY A 327 -4.00 -29.22 -15.29
CA GLY A 327 -4.59 -30.27 -14.45
C GLY A 327 -4.19 -30.18 -12.97
N ALA A 328 -3.21 -29.34 -12.61
CA ALA A 328 -2.80 -29.14 -11.23
C ALA A 328 -3.92 -28.50 -10.39
N LYS A 329 -3.98 -28.86 -9.10
CA LYS A 329 -4.92 -28.27 -8.15
C LYS A 329 -4.26 -27.08 -7.45
N ILE A 330 -4.91 -25.93 -7.49
CA ILE A 330 -4.47 -24.72 -6.81
C ILE A 330 -5.43 -24.39 -5.66
N PRO A 331 -4.94 -24.19 -4.42
CA PRO A 331 -5.79 -23.78 -3.31
C PRO A 331 -6.54 -22.47 -3.60
N SER A 332 -7.74 -22.34 -3.04
CA SER A 332 -8.56 -21.13 -3.23
C SER A 332 -8.07 -19.94 -2.42
N ILE A 333 -7.36 -20.18 -1.31
CA ILE A 333 -6.72 -19.16 -0.50
C ILE A 333 -5.25 -19.47 -0.29
N GLY A 334 -4.41 -18.44 -0.35
CA GLY A 334 -2.98 -18.52 -0.06
C GLY A 334 -2.48 -17.37 0.79
N LEU A 335 -1.31 -17.58 1.39
CA LEU A 335 -0.60 -16.56 2.16
C LEU A 335 0.26 -15.71 1.23
N GLY A 336 -0.02 -14.41 1.16
CA GLY A 336 0.85 -13.44 0.51
C GLY A 336 1.99 -13.01 1.44
N THR A 337 3.21 -12.88 0.92
CA THR A 337 4.41 -12.55 1.73
C THR A 337 4.97 -11.14 1.49
N TRP A 338 4.37 -10.37 0.58
CA TRP A 338 4.85 -9.03 0.22
C TRP A 338 4.78 -8.01 1.38
N GLN A 339 5.82 -7.18 1.52
CA GLN A 339 5.95 -6.13 2.54
C GLN A 339 5.68 -6.61 3.98
N SER A 340 6.13 -7.82 4.29
CA SER A 340 6.22 -8.26 5.68
C SER A 340 7.47 -7.66 6.34
N PRO A 341 7.40 -7.20 7.60
CA PRO A 341 8.57 -6.70 8.31
C PRO A 341 9.66 -7.78 8.40
N PRO A 342 10.96 -7.41 8.35
CA PRO A 342 12.05 -8.37 8.50
C PRO A 342 11.91 -9.19 9.80
N GLY A 343 12.16 -10.49 9.70
CA GLY A 343 12.10 -11.42 10.83
C GLY A 343 10.71 -11.91 11.22
N GLN A 344 9.64 -11.50 10.53
CA GLN A 344 8.28 -11.98 10.79
C GLN A 344 7.78 -13.02 9.78
N VAL A 345 8.43 -13.16 8.62
CA VAL A 345 7.92 -14.01 7.54
C VAL A 345 8.09 -15.49 7.87
N THR A 346 9.22 -15.89 8.44
CA THR A 346 9.48 -17.29 8.84
C THR A 346 8.35 -17.82 9.74
N SER A 347 8.06 -17.12 10.83
CA SER A 347 7.00 -17.52 11.77
C SER A 347 5.61 -17.47 11.14
N ALA A 348 5.33 -16.48 10.28
CA ALA A 348 4.03 -16.37 9.60
C ALA A 348 3.79 -17.53 8.63
N VAL A 349 4.80 -17.92 7.85
CA VAL A 349 4.73 -19.05 6.90
C VAL A 349 4.55 -20.37 7.65
N SER A 350 5.41 -20.63 8.64
CA SER A 350 5.33 -21.85 9.46
C SER A 350 3.96 -21.98 10.14
N TYR A 351 3.48 -20.90 10.77
CA TYR A 351 2.16 -20.87 11.41
C TYR A 351 1.01 -21.07 10.42
N ALA A 352 1.07 -20.44 9.24
CA ALA A 352 0.03 -20.58 8.22
C ALA A 352 -0.12 -22.04 7.75
N LEU A 353 1.01 -22.70 7.45
CA LEU A 353 1.03 -24.10 7.02
C LEU A 353 0.45 -25.03 8.10
N GLN A 354 0.85 -24.84 9.36
CA GLN A 354 0.31 -25.58 10.50
C GLN A 354 -1.18 -25.33 10.75
N ASN A 355 -1.74 -24.23 10.26
CA ASN A 355 -3.15 -23.87 10.41
C ASN A 355 -3.96 -24.05 9.11
N GLY A 356 -3.47 -24.90 8.19
CA GLY A 356 -4.23 -25.39 7.04
C GLY A 356 -4.00 -24.65 5.73
N TYR A 357 -3.13 -23.63 5.69
CA TYR A 357 -2.71 -23.07 4.41
C TYR A 357 -1.89 -24.10 3.64
N THR A 358 -2.16 -24.20 2.34
CA THR A 358 -1.40 -25.05 1.42
C THR A 358 -0.93 -24.28 0.19
N LEU A 359 -1.05 -22.94 0.19
CA LEU A 359 -0.48 -22.07 -0.84
C LEU A 359 0.32 -20.93 -0.21
N ILE A 360 1.58 -20.78 -0.62
CA ILE A 360 2.46 -19.69 -0.21
C ILE A 360 2.89 -18.91 -1.47
N ASP A 361 2.59 -17.62 -1.49
CA ASP A 361 2.99 -16.72 -2.57
C ASP A 361 4.24 -15.91 -2.17
N GLY A 362 5.34 -16.17 -2.86
CA GLY A 362 6.62 -15.48 -2.77
C GLY A 362 6.98 -14.75 -4.07
N ALA A 363 8.07 -14.00 -4.05
CA ALA A 363 8.72 -13.45 -5.23
C ALA A 363 10.13 -12.96 -4.90
N TYR A 364 11.04 -13.07 -5.86
CA TYR A 364 12.41 -12.60 -5.71
C TYR A 364 12.53 -11.13 -5.26
N CYS A 365 11.66 -10.26 -5.80
CA CYS A 365 11.75 -8.82 -5.50
C CYS A 365 11.30 -8.45 -4.09
N TYR A 366 10.64 -9.34 -3.37
CA TYR A 366 10.18 -9.11 -2.00
C TYR A 366 11.34 -9.15 -1.00
N ALA A 367 12.50 -9.67 -1.42
CA ALA A 367 13.72 -9.77 -0.61
C ALA A 367 13.51 -10.51 0.72
N ASN A 368 12.60 -11.49 0.73
CA ASN A 368 12.27 -12.29 1.90
C ASN A 368 12.11 -13.79 1.59
N GLU A 369 12.50 -14.25 0.40
CA GLU A 369 12.43 -15.67 0.03
C GLU A 369 13.28 -16.56 0.96
N ASP A 370 14.39 -16.04 1.51
CA ASP A 370 15.18 -16.76 2.52
C ASP A 370 14.40 -16.97 3.84
N GLU A 371 13.53 -16.02 4.21
CA GLU A 371 12.66 -16.17 5.39
C GLU A 371 11.51 -17.15 5.12
N VAL A 372 10.95 -17.10 3.90
CA VAL A 372 9.92 -18.05 3.43
C VAL A 372 10.49 -19.46 3.41
N GLY A 373 11.70 -19.66 2.87
CA GLY A 373 12.39 -20.95 2.84
C GLY A 373 12.61 -21.53 4.23
N ARG A 374 13.06 -20.71 5.19
CA ARG A 374 13.14 -21.14 6.59
C ARG A 374 11.79 -21.54 7.19
N GLY A 375 10.73 -20.77 6.90
CA GLY A 375 9.37 -21.09 7.38
C GLY A 375 8.82 -22.38 6.78
N LEU A 376 9.11 -22.66 5.50
CA LEU A 376 8.80 -23.93 4.85
C LEU A 376 9.57 -25.08 5.49
N ALA A 377 10.88 -24.92 5.70
CA ALA A 377 11.71 -25.93 6.34
C ALA A 377 11.25 -26.25 7.77
N GLU A 378 10.88 -25.25 8.57
CA GLU A 378 10.29 -25.43 9.90
C GLU A 378 8.97 -26.19 9.86
N ALA A 379 8.10 -25.86 8.89
CA ALA A 379 6.81 -26.57 8.73
C ALA A 379 7.01 -28.02 8.31
N PHE A 380 7.98 -28.31 7.44
CA PHE A 380 8.29 -29.68 7.00
C PHE A 380 9.03 -30.49 8.06
N ALA A 381 9.73 -29.84 9.00
CA ALA A 381 10.49 -30.51 10.04
C ALA A 381 9.61 -31.35 11.01
N SER A 382 8.32 -31.02 11.16
CA SER A 382 7.39 -31.83 11.95
C SER A 382 7.07 -33.19 11.31
N GLY A 383 7.28 -33.33 9.99
CA GLY A 383 6.93 -34.51 9.20
C GLY A 383 5.43 -34.65 8.89
N GLU A 384 4.58 -33.77 9.44
CA GLU A 384 3.12 -33.78 9.19
C GLU A 384 2.75 -33.17 7.84
N ILE A 385 3.54 -32.21 7.37
CA ILE A 385 3.32 -31.48 6.11
C ILE A 385 4.45 -31.85 5.15
N LYS A 386 4.09 -32.40 3.99
CA LYS A 386 5.07 -32.76 2.96
C LYS A 386 5.20 -31.67 1.91
N ARG A 387 6.33 -31.63 1.21
CA ARG A 387 6.59 -30.65 0.15
C ARG A 387 5.55 -30.76 -0.97
N GLU A 388 5.15 -31.97 -1.35
CA GLU A 388 4.17 -32.21 -2.41
C GLU A 388 2.74 -31.72 -2.05
N ASP A 389 2.45 -31.48 -0.77
CA ASP A 389 1.14 -31.00 -0.31
C ASP A 389 1.05 -29.46 -0.26
N VAL A 390 2.15 -28.75 -0.49
CA VAL A 390 2.23 -27.28 -0.43
C VAL A 390 2.50 -26.70 -1.81
N PHE A 391 1.59 -25.84 -2.27
CA PHE A 391 1.70 -25.10 -3.52
C PHE A 391 2.53 -23.83 -3.33
N VAL A 392 3.78 -23.83 -3.78
CA VAL A 392 4.69 -22.69 -3.66
C VAL A 392 4.75 -21.90 -4.97
N VAL A 393 4.53 -20.58 -4.88
CA VAL A 393 4.62 -19.65 -6.01
C VAL A 393 5.84 -18.75 -5.84
N SER A 394 6.63 -18.59 -6.92
CA SER A 394 7.63 -17.53 -7.02
C SER A 394 7.54 -16.81 -8.37
N LYS A 395 8.30 -15.74 -8.55
CA LYS A 395 8.17 -14.84 -9.70
C LYS A 395 9.54 -14.37 -10.19
N VAL A 396 9.80 -14.50 -11.49
CA VAL A 396 10.97 -13.90 -12.12
C VAL A 396 10.82 -12.37 -12.12
N TRP A 397 11.83 -11.69 -11.57
CA TRP A 397 11.83 -10.24 -11.50
C TRP A 397 12.33 -9.61 -12.80
N THR A 398 11.98 -8.35 -13.03
CA THR A 398 12.20 -7.64 -14.30
C THR A 398 13.66 -7.47 -14.69
N THR A 399 14.62 -7.62 -13.77
CA THR A 399 16.07 -7.63 -14.07
C THR A 399 16.59 -8.99 -14.56
N TYR A 400 15.76 -10.03 -14.47
CA TYR A 400 16.04 -11.42 -14.87
C TYR A 400 15.17 -11.88 -16.05
N ASN A 401 14.37 -11.01 -16.65
CA ASN A 401 13.48 -11.37 -17.75
C ASN A 401 14.23 -11.88 -19.00
N THR A 402 15.52 -11.56 -19.16
CA THR A 402 16.41 -12.13 -20.20
C THR A 402 17.16 -13.39 -19.76
N ARG A 403 17.14 -13.73 -18.47
CA ARG A 403 17.90 -14.83 -17.84
C ARG A 403 17.00 -15.58 -16.86
N VAL A 404 15.87 -16.06 -17.38
CA VAL A 404 14.76 -16.55 -16.56
C VAL A 404 15.17 -17.75 -15.69
N GLU A 405 15.97 -18.68 -16.23
CA GLU A 405 16.46 -19.84 -15.47
C GLU A 405 17.36 -19.44 -14.31
N GLU A 406 18.26 -18.45 -14.48
CA GLU A 406 19.08 -17.92 -13.40
C GLU A 406 18.21 -17.30 -12.29
N GLY A 407 17.16 -16.57 -12.68
CA GLY A 407 16.20 -16.00 -11.74
C GLY A 407 15.47 -17.09 -10.93
N LEU A 408 15.05 -18.18 -11.58
CA LEU A 408 14.44 -19.33 -10.91
C LEU A 408 15.43 -20.01 -9.94
N ASP A 409 16.67 -20.23 -10.37
CA ASP A 409 17.70 -20.88 -9.54
C ASP A 409 18.00 -20.07 -8.28
N LYS A 410 18.00 -18.73 -8.37
CA LYS A 410 18.14 -17.84 -7.21
C LYS A 410 16.98 -18.02 -6.23
N SER A 411 15.74 -18.00 -6.72
CA SER A 411 14.57 -18.20 -5.87
C SER A 411 14.55 -19.59 -5.23
N LEU A 412 14.87 -20.64 -5.98
CA LEU A 412 14.95 -22.01 -5.45
C LEU A 412 16.00 -22.13 -4.34
N LYS A 413 17.18 -21.53 -4.54
CA LYS A 413 18.25 -21.50 -3.54
C LYS A 413 17.80 -20.78 -2.27
N SER A 414 17.18 -19.61 -2.38
CA SER A 414 16.68 -18.85 -1.22
C SER A 414 15.55 -19.58 -0.50
N LEU A 415 14.64 -20.20 -1.24
CA LEU A 415 13.54 -21.00 -0.68
C LEU A 415 14.02 -22.33 -0.08
N GLY A 416 15.22 -22.80 -0.45
CA GLY A 416 15.71 -24.12 -0.06
C GLY A 416 14.91 -25.27 -0.70
N LEU A 417 14.41 -25.07 -1.92
CA LEU A 417 13.56 -26.02 -2.64
C LEU A 417 14.21 -26.51 -3.94
N GLU A 418 13.85 -27.71 -4.38
CA GLU A 418 14.26 -28.24 -5.70
C GLU A 418 13.33 -27.79 -6.83
N TYR A 419 12.07 -27.48 -6.50
CA TYR A 419 11.09 -26.97 -7.46
C TYR A 419 10.07 -26.02 -6.80
N VAL A 420 9.44 -25.19 -7.63
CA VAL A 420 8.21 -24.44 -7.28
C VAL A 420 7.01 -24.94 -8.09
N ASP A 421 5.82 -24.86 -7.53
CA ASP A 421 4.60 -25.35 -8.19
C ASP A 421 4.15 -24.42 -9.31
N LEU A 422 4.38 -23.11 -9.13
CA LEU A 422 4.07 -22.09 -10.12
C LEU A 422 5.16 -21.02 -10.16
N PHE A 423 5.67 -20.73 -11.36
CA PHE A 423 6.60 -19.63 -11.59
C PHE A 423 5.99 -18.58 -12.52
N LEU A 424 6.00 -17.32 -12.09
CA LEU A 424 5.32 -16.23 -12.80
C LEU A 424 6.28 -15.19 -13.37
N VAL A 425 6.00 -14.67 -14.56
CA VAL A 425 6.58 -13.38 -15.00
C VAL A 425 5.98 -12.26 -14.17
N HIS A 426 6.77 -11.56 -13.34
CA HIS A 426 6.22 -10.60 -12.37
C HIS A 426 5.62 -9.35 -13.05
N TRP A 427 6.30 -8.81 -14.05
CA TRP A 427 5.84 -7.69 -14.88
C TRP A 427 6.38 -7.85 -16.31
N PRO A 428 5.61 -7.44 -17.35
CA PRO A 428 6.00 -7.57 -18.76
C PRO A 428 6.92 -6.43 -19.23
N LEU A 429 8.08 -6.27 -18.58
CA LEU A 429 9.08 -5.26 -18.96
C LEU A 429 10.50 -5.73 -18.61
N LEU A 430 11.53 -5.13 -19.20
CA LEU A 430 12.92 -5.41 -18.85
C LEU A 430 13.57 -4.22 -18.14
N MET A 431 14.05 -4.44 -16.93
CA MET A 431 15.00 -3.53 -16.27
C MET A 431 16.42 -3.92 -16.68
N ASN A 432 17.32 -2.94 -16.76
CA ASN A 432 18.72 -3.18 -17.14
C ASN A 432 19.37 -4.25 -16.25
N PRO A 433 19.69 -5.45 -16.78
CA PRO A 433 20.29 -6.53 -16.00
C PRO A 433 21.68 -6.17 -15.47
N ASP A 434 22.39 -5.28 -16.17
CA ASP A 434 23.74 -4.81 -15.84
C ASP A 434 23.71 -3.45 -15.11
N GLY A 435 22.56 -3.07 -14.56
CA GLY A 435 22.38 -1.83 -13.84
C GLY A 435 23.08 -1.78 -12.48
N ASN A 436 22.98 -0.63 -11.81
CA ASN A 436 23.66 -0.37 -10.52
C ASN A 436 23.09 -1.13 -9.31
N HIS A 437 22.01 -1.89 -9.48
CA HIS A 437 21.36 -2.64 -8.40
C HIS A 437 20.64 -3.87 -8.97
N ASP A 438 20.81 -5.02 -8.30
CA ASP A 438 20.27 -6.32 -8.69
C ASP A 438 18.74 -6.37 -8.90
N ARG A 439 17.95 -5.77 -8.00
CA ARG A 439 16.48 -5.67 -8.12
C ARG A 439 15.99 -4.35 -8.71
N PHE A 440 16.54 -3.20 -8.33
CA PHE A 440 15.95 -1.90 -8.64
C PHE A 440 16.97 -0.95 -9.26
N PRO A 441 17.49 -1.25 -10.46
CA PRO A 441 18.48 -0.40 -11.10
C PRO A 441 17.89 0.97 -11.42
N THR A 442 18.71 2.01 -11.26
CA THR A 442 18.33 3.41 -11.50
C THR A 442 19.32 4.12 -12.39
N LYS A 443 18.81 5.05 -13.20
CA LYS A 443 19.62 5.99 -13.97
C LYS A 443 20.17 7.10 -13.05
N PRO A 444 21.15 7.92 -13.51
CA PRO A 444 21.67 9.04 -12.74
C PRO A 444 20.62 10.09 -12.32
N ASP A 445 19.48 10.16 -13.03
CA ASP A 445 18.36 11.04 -12.71
C ASP A 445 17.41 10.49 -11.61
N GLY A 446 17.68 9.30 -11.10
CA GLY A 446 16.87 8.62 -10.08
C GLY A 446 15.68 7.82 -10.63
N THR A 447 15.42 7.85 -11.94
CA THR A 447 14.38 7.03 -12.58
C THR A 447 14.82 5.58 -12.73
N ARG A 448 13.88 4.65 -12.94
CA ARG A 448 14.19 3.23 -13.15
C ARG A 448 14.92 3.04 -14.47
N ASP A 449 15.95 2.20 -14.45
CA ASP A 449 16.70 1.86 -15.66
C ASP A 449 15.96 0.78 -16.44
N ILE A 450 15.04 1.21 -17.32
CA ILE A 450 14.20 0.33 -18.16
C ILE A 450 14.76 0.27 -19.58
N ILE A 451 14.85 -0.94 -20.14
CA ILE A 451 15.12 -1.19 -21.55
C ILE A 451 13.76 -1.24 -22.28
N GLN A 452 13.50 -0.24 -23.11
CA GLN A 452 12.19 -0.06 -23.77
C GLN A 452 11.99 -0.97 -24.99
N ASP A 453 13.07 -1.34 -25.69
CA ASP A 453 13.00 -2.09 -26.95
C ASP A 453 12.97 -3.62 -26.74
N TYR A 454 12.52 -4.07 -25.56
CA TYR A 454 12.48 -5.49 -25.23
C TYR A 454 11.08 -6.08 -25.39
N ASP A 455 10.98 -7.17 -26.13
CA ASP A 455 9.72 -7.91 -26.30
C ASP A 455 9.50 -8.89 -25.14
N HIS A 456 8.42 -8.70 -24.39
CA HIS A 456 8.06 -9.58 -23.28
C HIS A 456 7.74 -11.02 -23.72
N VAL A 457 7.41 -11.24 -25.00
CA VAL A 457 7.21 -12.58 -25.58
C VAL A 457 8.49 -13.40 -25.52
N ASP A 458 9.67 -12.78 -25.61
CA ASP A 458 10.95 -13.49 -25.51
C ASP A 458 11.19 -14.02 -24.08
N THR A 459 10.73 -13.30 -23.04
CA THR A 459 10.71 -13.84 -21.67
C THR A 459 9.85 -15.09 -21.60
N TRP A 460 8.68 -15.10 -22.25
CA TRP A 460 7.77 -16.24 -22.21
C TRP A 460 8.36 -17.48 -22.85
N LYS A 461 9.06 -17.34 -23.99
CA LYS A 461 9.77 -18.47 -24.61
C LYS A 461 10.78 -19.12 -23.66
N GLN A 462 11.45 -18.32 -22.84
CA GLN A 462 12.34 -18.84 -21.79
C GLN A 462 11.55 -19.51 -20.66
N MET A 463 10.40 -18.98 -20.26
CA MET A 463 9.51 -19.61 -19.27
C MET A 463 9.06 -21.00 -19.74
N GLU A 464 8.68 -21.16 -21.02
CA GLU A 464 8.30 -22.44 -21.60
C GLU A 464 9.42 -23.47 -21.54
N ALA A 465 10.67 -23.04 -21.74
CA ALA A 465 11.83 -23.91 -21.63
C ALA A 465 12.04 -24.46 -20.20
N LEU A 466 11.64 -23.71 -19.16
CA LEU A 466 11.80 -24.14 -17.76
C LEU A 466 11.02 -25.40 -17.41
N LEU A 467 9.89 -25.66 -18.08
CA LEU A 467 9.10 -26.86 -17.79
C LEU A 467 9.88 -28.16 -18.07
N LYS A 468 10.85 -28.12 -19.01
CA LYS A 468 11.71 -29.26 -19.33
C LYS A 468 12.75 -29.54 -18.24
N THR A 469 13.09 -28.56 -17.41
CA THR A 469 14.09 -28.73 -16.35
C THR A 469 13.51 -29.39 -15.10
N GLY A 470 12.18 -29.41 -14.96
CA GLY A 470 11.49 -29.95 -13.79
C GLY A 470 11.54 -29.03 -12.55
N LYS A 471 12.26 -27.91 -12.61
CA LYS A 471 12.40 -26.89 -11.56
C LYS A 471 11.11 -26.11 -11.30
N THR A 472 10.15 -26.16 -12.22
CA THR A 472 8.78 -25.65 -12.01
C THR A 472 7.74 -26.58 -12.63
N LYS A 473 6.55 -26.69 -12.00
CA LYS A 473 5.45 -27.55 -12.49
C LYS A 473 4.48 -26.82 -13.41
N ALA A 474 4.32 -25.52 -13.24
CA ALA A 474 3.47 -24.67 -14.06
C ALA A 474 4.10 -23.27 -14.21
N ILE A 475 3.82 -22.63 -15.34
CA ILE A 475 4.27 -21.26 -15.63
C ILE A 475 3.07 -20.35 -15.85
N GLY A 476 3.22 -19.09 -15.47
CA GLY A 476 2.18 -18.09 -15.63
C GLY A 476 2.74 -16.68 -15.70
N VAL A 477 1.83 -15.72 -15.65
CA VAL A 477 2.15 -14.30 -15.74
C VAL A 477 1.53 -13.54 -14.57
N SER A 478 2.03 -12.34 -14.30
CA SER A 478 1.46 -11.41 -13.34
C SER A 478 1.48 -10.01 -13.93
N ASN A 479 0.43 -9.24 -13.63
CA ASN A 479 0.25 -7.88 -14.15
C ASN A 479 0.18 -7.79 -15.68
N TYR A 480 -0.29 -8.85 -16.34
CA TYR A 480 -0.59 -8.79 -17.77
C TYR A 480 -2.01 -8.24 -17.96
N SER A 481 -2.12 -7.13 -18.68
CA SER A 481 -3.40 -6.59 -19.14
C SER A 481 -3.93 -7.36 -20.34
N LYS A 482 -5.14 -7.01 -20.78
CA LYS A 482 -5.73 -7.55 -22.00
C LYS A 482 -4.80 -7.38 -23.21
N LEU A 483 -4.22 -6.19 -23.37
CA LEU A 483 -3.27 -5.88 -24.45
C LEU A 483 -2.08 -6.83 -24.46
N TYR A 484 -1.43 -7.03 -23.31
CA TYR A 484 -0.23 -7.87 -23.22
C TYR A 484 -0.55 -9.36 -23.35
N LEU A 485 -1.72 -9.81 -22.88
CA LEU A 485 -2.18 -11.18 -23.13
C LEU A 485 -2.49 -11.41 -24.61
N GLU A 486 -3.16 -10.48 -25.29
CA GLU A 486 -3.45 -10.57 -26.72
C GLU A 486 -2.18 -10.56 -27.58
N GLN A 487 -1.12 -9.89 -27.13
CA GLN A 487 0.21 -9.96 -27.74
C GLN A 487 0.90 -11.31 -27.48
N LEU A 488 0.79 -11.85 -26.26
CA LEU A 488 1.47 -13.08 -25.87
C LEU A 488 0.86 -14.34 -26.52
N LEU A 489 -0.46 -14.48 -26.45
CA LEU A 489 -1.16 -15.74 -26.75
C LEU A 489 -0.91 -16.29 -28.17
N PRO A 490 -0.80 -15.48 -29.24
CA PRO A 490 -0.46 -15.98 -30.57
C PRO A 490 0.92 -16.63 -30.68
N HIS A 491 1.83 -16.32 -29.75
CA HIS A 491 3.21 -16.81 -29.74
C HIS A 491 3.48 -17.85 -28.64
N ALA A 492 2.55 -18.04 -27.72
CA ALA A 492 2.65 -19.01 -26.63
C ALA A 492 2.33 -20.42 -27.14
N THR A 493 3.30 -21.32 -27.05
CA THR A 493 3.09 -22.76 -27.27
C THR A 493 2.35 -23.37 -26.08
N ILE A 494 2.65 -22.87 -24.88
CA ILE A 494 2.05 -23.27 -23.62
C ILE A 494 1.25 -22.07 -23.10
N ILE A 495 -0.06 -22.24 -22.98
CA ILE A 495 -0.93 -21.19 -22.45
C ILE A 495 -0.59 -20.96 -20.97
N PRO A 496 -0.42 -19.70 -20.51
CA PRO A 496 -0.17 -19.40 -19.11
C PRO A 496 -1.18 -20.09 -18.18
N ALA A 497 -0.72 -20.77 -17.14
CA ALA A 497 -1.62 -21.45 -16.21
C ALA A 497 -2.38 -20.47 -15.31
N VAL A 498 -1.72 -19.36 -14.96
CA VAL A 498 -2.25 -18.33 -14.07
C VAL A 498 -1.91 -16.95 -14.62
N ASN A 499 -2.84 -16.00 -14.47
CA ASN A 499 -2.55 -14.57 -14.49
C ASN A 499 -2.83 -13.98 -13.09
N GLN A 500 -1.78 -13.56 -12.39
CA GLN A 500 -1.89 -12.95 -11.06
C GLN A 500 -2.03 -11.43 -11.17
N ILE A 501 -3.19 -10.88 -10.76
CA ILE A 501 -3.53 -9.46 -10.93
C ILE A 501 -4.08 -8.83 -9.65
N GLU A 502 -4.00 -7.50 -9.54
CA GLU A 502 -4.72 -6.76 -8.50
C GLU A 502 -6.21 -6.93 -8.75
N ASN A 503 -6.95 -7.52 -7.82
CA ASN A 503 -8.37 -7.69 -8.02
C ASN A 503 -9.10 -7.54 -6.70
N HIS A 504 -10.17 -6.77 -6.73
CA HIS A 504 -11.09 -6.54 -5.61
C HIS A 504 -12.34 -5.83 -6.16
N PRO A 505 -13.45 -5.72 -5.39
CA PRO A 505 -14.67 -5.07 -5.87
C PRO A 505 -14.47 -3.65 -6.43
N ALA A 506 -13.51 -2.87 -5.91
CA ALA A 506 -13.19 -1.54 -6.45
C ALA A 506 -12.30 -1.54 -7.71
N LEU A 507 -11.80 -2.70 -8.14
CA LEU A 507 -10.98 -2.90 -9.33
C LEU A 507 -11.29 -4.30 -9.93
N PRO A 508 -12.50 -4.50 -10.50
CA PRO A 508 -12.98 -5.82 -10.89
C PRO A 508 -12.24 -6.40 -12.11
N GLN A 509 -11.71 -5.53 -12.98
CA GLN A 509 -10.97 -5.85 -14.21
C GLN A 509 -11.66 -6.90 -15.10
N GLN A 510 -12.97 -6.73 -15.32
CA GLN A 510 -13.80 -7.77 -15.94
C GLN A 510 -13.31 -8.19 -17.32
N GLU A 511 -12.80 -7.27 -18.14
CA GLU A 511 -12.24 -7.57 -19.46
C GLU A 511 -11.06 -8.56 -19.44
N ILE A 512 -10.19 -8.48 -18.42
CA ILE A 512 -9.05 -9.39 -18.26
C ILE A 512 -9.53 -10.72 -17.70
N VAL A 513 -10.45 -10.69 -16.73
CA VAL A 513 -11.05 -11.88 -16.13
C VAL A 513 -11.77 -12.72 -17.20
N ASP A 514 -12.55 -12.09 -18.07
CA ASP A 514 -13.28 -12.78 -19.14
C ASP A 514 -12.32 -13.38 -20.18
N LEU A 515 -11.31 -12.63 -20.60
CA LEU A 515 -10.28 -13.15 -21.52
C LEU A 515 -9.53 -14.35 -20.91
N CYS A 516 -9.11 -14.23 -19.65
CA CYS A 516 -8.41 -15.32 -18.96
C CYS A 516 -9.30 -16.56 -18.86
N ARG A 517 -10.58 -16.40 -18.50
CA ARG A 517 -11.54 -17.49 -18.42
C ARG A 517 -11.78 -18.16 -19.78
N GLU A 518 -11.93 -17.37 -20.84
CA GLU A 518 -12.10 -17.89 -22.22
C GLU A 518 -10.90 -18.76 -22.65
N LYS A 519 -9.68 -18.36 -22.27
CA LYS A 519 -8.44 -19.07 -22.62
C LYS A 519 -8.04 -20.15 -21.61
N GLY A 520 -8.82 -20.38 -20.56
CA GLY A 520 -8.51 -21.34 -19.50
C GLY A 520 -7.34 -20.91 -18.59
N ILE A 521 -7.02 -19.63 -18.54
CA ILE A 521 -6.01 -19.04 -17.65
C ILE A 521 -6.67 -18.75 -16.31
N HIS A 522 -6.15 -19.31 -15.22
CA HIS A 522 -6.71 -19.10 -13.88
C HIS A 522 -6.34 -17.72 -13.33
N ILE A 523 -7.27 -17.07 -12.63
CA ILE A 523 -7.00 -15.78 -11.98
C ILE A 523 -6.57 -16.00 -10.53
N MET A 524 -5.46 -15.36 -10.18
CA MET A 524 -5.02 -15.23 -8.80
C MET A 524 -5.05 -13.76 -8.38
N ALA A 525 -5.88 -13.43 -7.40
CA ALA A 525 -6.09 -12.07 -6.92
C ALA A 525 -5.08 -11.71 -5.83
N TYR A 526 -4.22 -10.72 -6.11
CA TYR A 526 -3.41 -10.06 -5.09
C TYR A 526 -4.07 -8.75 -4.63
N SER A 527 -3.66 -8.25 -3.46
CA SER A 527 -4.26 -7.08 -2.80
C SER A 527 -5.78 -7.13 -2.66
N PRO A 528 -6.39 -8.27 -2.29
CA PRO A 528 -7.86 -8.43 -2.25
C PRO A 528 -8.56 -7.47 -1.27
N LEU A 529 -7.82 -6.94 -0.29
CA LEU A 529 -8.32 -6.00 0.72
C LEU A 529 -8.11 -4.52 0.34
N GLY A 530 -7.58 -4.22 -0.85
CA GLY A 530 -7.29 -2.85 -1.30
C GLY A 530 -5.92 -2.31 -0.88
N SER A 531 -4.98 -3.19 -0.52
CA SER A 531 -3.66 -2.84 0.04
C SER A 531 -3.77 -2.00 1.34
N THR A 532 -2.63 -1.62 1.92
CA THR A 532 -2.58 -0.84 3.16
C THR A 532 -3.25 0.53 2.96
N GLY A 533 -4.34 0.80 3.69
CA GLY A 533 -5.05 2.08 3.67
C GLY A 533 -6.13 2.21 2.59
N GLY A 534 -6.48 1.13 1.88
CA GLY A 534 -7.57 1.13 0.91
C GLY A 534 -8.96 1.25 1.56
N PRO A 535 -9.92 1.98 0.95
CA PRO A 535 -11.25 2.22 1.51
C PRO A 535 -12.19 0.99 1.45
N LEU A 536 -11.71 -0.16 0.95
CA LEU A 536 -12.53 -1.34 0.69
C LEU A 536 -13.13 -1.96 1.96
N LEU A 537 -12.40 -1.93 3.07
CA LEU A 537 -12.89 -2.46 4.35
C LEU A 537 -14.03 -1.61 4.94
N SER A 538 -14.14 -0.35 4.55
CA SER A 538 -15.17 0.61 4.98
C SER A 538 -16.22 0.88 3.90
N ALA A 539 -16.20 0.17 2.78
CA ALA A 539 -17.18 0.35 1.72
C ALA A 539 -18.56 -0.14 2.20
N GLU A 540 -19.58 0.71 2.11
CA GLU A 540 -20.94 0.44 2.59
C GLU A 540 -21.49 -0.93 2.15
N PRO A 541 -21.39 -1.35 0.86
CA PRO A 541 -21.84 -2.68 0.44
C PRO A 541 -21.10 -3.84 1.13
N VAL A 542 -19.80 -3.67 1.38
CA VAL A 542 -18.98 -4.70 2.04
C VAL A 542 -19.35 -4.81 3.51
N VAL A 543 -19.55 -3.67 4.19
CA VAL A 543 -19.96 -3.63 5.60
C VAL A 543 -21.36 -4.22 5.77
N LYS A 544 -22.30 -3.86 4.91
CA LYS A 544 -23.67 -4.39 4.94
C LYS A 544 -23.72 -5.91 4.77
N ILE A 545 -22.95 -6.47 3.83
CA ILE A 545 -22.85 -7.92 3.64
C ILE A 545 -22.15 -8.57 4.85
N ALA A 546 -21.12 -7.92 5.40
CA ALA A 546 -20.42 -8.40 6.58
C ALA A 546 -21.37 -8.50 7.80
N GLU A 547 -22.23 -7.50 8.00
CA GLU A 547 -23.27 -7.49 9.04
C GLU A 547 -24.34 -8.56 8.79
N LYS A 548 -24.82 -8.72 7.54
CA LYS A 548 -25.80 -9.76 7.13
C LYS A 548 -25.31 -11.17 7.52
N HIS A 549 -24.01 -11.44 7.35
CA HIS A 549 -23.42 -12.76 7.63
C HIS A 549 -22.77 -12.88 9.01
N GLY A 550 -22.72 -11.80 9.81
CA GLY A 550 -22.06 -11.79 11.12
C GLY A 550 -20.54 -12.02 11.05
N VAL A 551 -19.89 -11.59 9.97
CA VAL A 551 -18.45 -11.75 9.74
C VAL A 551 -17.75 -10.39 9.60
N LYS A 552 -16.42 -10.39 9.50
CA LYS A 552 -15.67 -9.15 9.22
C LYS A 552 -15.72 -8.79 7.73
N PRO A 553 -15.58 -7.50 7.37
CA PRO A 553 -15.46 -7.06 5.98
C PRO A 553 -14.35 -7.78 5.19
N SER A 554 -13.23 -8.14 5.83
CA SER A 554 -12.15 -8.90 5.21
C SER A 554 -12.62 -10.27 4.68
N SER A 555 -13.49 -10.95 5.43
CA SER A 555 -14.04 -12.25 5.07
C SER A 555 -14.90 -12.17 3.81
N VAL A 556 -15.70 -11.11 3.67
CA VAL A 556 -16.51 -10.84 2.46
C VAL A 556 -15.60 -10.64 1.25
N LEU A 557 -14.55 -9.82 1.39
CA LEU A 557 -13.61 -9.54 0.30
C LEU A 557 -12.81 -10.78 -0.15
N LEU A 558 -12.41 -11.65 0.77
CA LEU A 558 -11.77 -12.92 0.43
C LEU A 558 -12.76 -13.87 -0.26
N SER A 559 -13.98 -13.97 0.26
CA SER A 559 -15.04 -14.83 -0.27
C SER A 559 -15.50 -14.40 -1.66
N TYR A 560 -15.48 -13.09 -1.96
CA TYR A 560 -15.76 -12.54 -3.29
C TYR A 560 -14.92 -13.21 -4.40
N HIS A 561 -13.64 -13.46 -4.13
CA HIS A 561 -12.77 -14.12 -5.10
C HIS A 561 -13.06 -15.61 -5.22
N ALA A 562 -13.28 -16.29 -4.10
CA ALA A 562 -13.65 -17.71 -4.10
C ALA A 562 -14.96 -17.94 -4.87
N ALA A 563 -15.97 -17.08 -4.67
CA ALA A 563 -17.25 -17.12 -5.38
C ALA A 563 -17.10 -16.91 -6.91
N ARG A 564 -16.14 -16.07 -7.33
CA ARG A 564 -15.83 -15.83 -8.76
C ARG A 564 -14.97 -16.92 -9.41
N GLY A 565 -14.56 -17.93 -8.64
CA GLY A 565 -13.70 -19.01 -9.10
C GLY A 565 -12.21 -18.65 -9.14
N ASN A 566 -11.78 -17.66 -8.37
CA ASN A 566 -10.42 -17.14 -8.36
C ASN A 566 -9.69 -17.53 -7.08
N THR A 567 -8.39 -17.77 -7.16
CA THR A 567 -7.55 -17.92 -5.96
C THR A 567 -7.30 -16.54 -5.35
N VAL A 568 -7.35 -16.41 -4.03
CA VAL A 568 -7.12 -15.16 -3.30
C VAL A 568 -5.90 -15.22 -2.40
N LEU A 569 -5.08 -14.16 -2.43
CA LEU A 569 -3.89 -14.05 -1.59
C LEU A 569 -4.15 -13.11 -0.40
N ALA A 570 -4.30 -13.69 0.79
CA ALA A 570 -4.47 -12.94 2.03
C ALA A 570 -3.10 -12.74 2.70
N LYS A 571 -2.56 -11.52 2.65
CA LYS A 571 -1.30 -11.21 3.35
C LYS A 571 -1.57 -10.91 4.83
N SER A 572 -0.86 -11.61 5.71
CA SER A 572 -0.80 -11.29 7.15
C SER A 572 0.47 -11.87 7.77
N VAL A 573 0.97 -11.20 8.81
CA VAL A 573 2.04 -11.70 9.70
C VAL A 573 1.51 -11.96 11.12
N THR A 574 0.25 -11.59 11.38
CA THR A 574 -0.40 -11.74 12.67
C THR A 574 -1.09 -13.12 12.74
N PRO A 575 -0.71 -14.01 13.68
CA PRO A 575 -1.27 -15.37 13.78
C PRO A 575 -2.80 -15.42 13.81
N GLU A 576 -3.43 -14.54 14.58
CA GLU A 576 -4.89 -14.50 14.73
C GLU A 576 -5.57 -14.21 13.39
N ARG A 577 -5.03 -13.26 12.61
CA ARG A 577 -5.56 -12.91 11.28
C ARG A 577 -5.29 -14.02 10.25
N ILE A 578 -4.15 -14.71 10.33
CA ILE A 578 -3.85 -15.85 9.46
C ILE A 578 -4.90 -16.95 9.68
N LYS A 579 -5.12 -17.34 10.94
CA LYS A 579 -6.11 -18.35 11.31
C LYS A 579 -7.55 -17.92 10.98
N GLU A 580 -7.85 -16.64 11.14
CA GLU A 580 -9.16 -16.10 10.79
C GLU A 580 -9.40 -16.15 9.27
N ASN A 581 -8.46 -15.66 8.46
CA ASN A 581 -8.63 -15.55 7.00
C ASN A 581 -8.90 -16.88 6.30
N ILE A 582 -8.30 -17.99 6.77
CA ILE A 582 -8.54 -19.31 6.18
C ILE A 582 -9.90 -19.90 6.57
N ASN A 583 -10.38 -19.59 7.77
CA ASN A 583 -11.64 -20.12 8.29
C ASN A 583 -12.84 -19.21 7.99
N SER A 584 -12.61 -18.04 7.38
CA SER A 584 -13.64 -17.02 7.20
C SER A 584 -14.25 -16.96 5.80
N LEU A 585 -13.91 -17.90 4.91
CA LEU A 585 -14.57 -17.99 3.62
C LEU A 585 -16.03 -18.38 3.79
N ILE A 586 -16.93 -17.47 3.43
CA ILE A 586 -18.38 -17.64 3.47
C ILE A 586 -18.94 -17.89 2.07
N ASP A 587 -20.12 -18.50 2.03
CA ASP A 587 -20.91 -18.64 0.80
C ASP A 587 -21.68 -17.32 0.59
N LEU A 588 -21.32 -16.59 -0.48
CA LEU A 588 -21.99 -15.34 -0.87
C LEU A 588 -23.14 -15.69 -1.81
N ASP A 589 -24.37 -15.36 -1.39
CA ASP A 589 -25.55 -15.64 -2.20
C ASP A 589 -25.62 -14.73 -3.45
N GLU A 590 -26.57 -15.02 -4.34
CA GLU A 590 -26.73 -14.26 -5.59
C GLU A 590 -27.00 -12.76 -5.33
N GLU A 591 -27.67 -12.43 -4.23
CA GLU A 591 -27.98 -11.05 -3.84
C GLU A 591 -26.70 -10.32 -3.39
N ASP A 592 -25.87 -10.95 -2.55
CA ASP A 592 -24.59 -10.41 -2.09
C ASP A 592 -23.64 -10.17 -3.27
N GLN A 593 -23.58 -11.11 -4.21
CA GLN A 593 -22.76 -10.98 -5.41
C GLN A 593 -23.29 -9.86 -6.32
N ALA A 594 -24.61 -9.72 -6.45
CA ALA A 594 -25.22 -8.64 -7.20
C ALA A 594 -24.94 -7.27 -6.57
N GLU A 595 -24.97 -7.17 -5.24
CA GLU A 595 -24.67 -5.94 -4.50
C GLU A 595 -23.20 -5.52 -4.65
N LEU A 596 -22.25 -6.46 -4.54
CA LEU A 596 -20.83 -6.21 -4.82
C LEU A 596 -20.59 -5.83 -6.29
N LYS A 597 -21.32 -6.46 -7.22
CA LYS A 597 -21.24 -6.11 -8.64
C LYS A 597 -21.78 -4.71 -8.90
N ALA A 598 -22.91 -4.34 -8.32
CA ALA A 598 -23.48 -3.00 -8.45
C ALA A 598 -22.52 -1.93 -7.91
N TYR A 599 -21.84 -2.21 -6.80
CA TYR A 599 -20.77 -1.37 -6.28
C TYR A 599 -19.62 -1.20 -7.28
N SER A 600 -19.12 -2.31 -7.85
CA SER A 600 -18.10 -2.28 -8.90
C SER A 600 -18.56 -1.46 -10.12
N ASP A 601 -19.76 -1.69 -10.62
CA ASP A 601 -20.32 -1.02 -11.80
C ASP A 601 -20.49 0.49 -11.55
N LYS A 602 -20.92 0.89 -10.35
CA LYS A 602 -21.00 2.30 -9.94
C LYS A 602 -19.63 2.97 -9.98
N LEU A 603 -18.61 2.35 -9.41
CA LEU A 603 -17.24 2.90 -9.45
C LEU A 603 -16.72 3.01 -10.88
N VAL A 604 -17.05 2.04 -11.74
CA VAL A 604 -16.73 2.05 -13.17
C VAL A 604 -17.51 3.12 -13.94
N ALA A 605 -18.75 3.42 -13.58
CA ALA A 605 -19.48 4.53 -14.18
C ALA A 605 -18.87 5.89 -13.77
N GLU A 606 -18.44 6.01 -12.52
CA GLU A 606 -17.94 7.25 -11.92
C GLU A 606 -16.46 7.55 -12.21
N LYS A 607 -15.71 6.65 -12.87
CA LYS A 607 -14.25 6.81 -13.06
C LYS A 607 -13.46 6.89 -11.75
N LYS A 608 -13.94 6.21 -10.72
CA LYS A 608 -13.31 6.13 -9.39
C LYS A 608 -12.63 4.80 -9.11
N TRP A 609 -12.67 3.85 -10.05
CA TRP A 609 -11.89 2.62 -9.93
C TRP A 609 -10.41 2.94 -10.16
N GLN A 610 -9.55 2.46 -9.28
CA GLN A 610 -8.12 2.74 -9.36
C GLN A 610 -7.32 1.54 -8.86
N ARG A 611 -6.24 1.24 -9.58
CA ARG A 611 -5.18 0.36 -9.09
C ARG A 611 -4.27 1.07 -8.09
N PHE A 612 -4.06 0.41 -6.96
CA PHE A 612 -3.17 0.83 -5.88
C PHE A 612 -1.72 0.39 -6.10
N VAL A 613 -1.49 -0.76 -6.74
CA VAL A 613 -0.15 -1.27 -7.04
C VAL A 613 0.23 -0.96 -8.48
N TYR A 614 0.84 0.22 -8.69
CA TYR A 614 1.41 0.61 -9.98
C TYR A 614 2.78 1.27 -9.77
N PRO A 615 3.88 0.50 -9.82
CA PRO A 615 5.22 1.06 -9.67
C PRO A 615 5.53 2.09 -10.77
N PRO A 616 6.30 3.14 -10.47
CA PRO A 616 6.61 4.22 -11.42
C PRO A 616 7.66 3.78 -12.45
N PHE A 617 7.33 2.77 -13.26
CA PHE A 617 8.21 2.27 -14.33
C PHE A 617 8.25 3.20 -15.54
N GLY A 618 7.29 4.11 -15.69
CA GLY A 618 7.17 4.96 -16.88
C GLY A 618 6.77 4.20 -18.15
N VAL A 619 6.23 2.98 -17.99
CA VAL A 619 5.72 2.13 -19.07
C VAL A 619 4.19 2.10 -19.00
N ASN A 620 3.53 2.12 -20.15
CA ASN A 620 2.09 1.91 -20.23
C ASN A 620 1.79 0.41 -20.40
N PHE A 621 1.22 -0.21 -19.37
CA PHE A 621 0.82 -1.63 -19.42
C PHE A 621 -0.54 -1.86 -20.07
N GLY A 622 -1.20 -0.83 -20.60
CA GLY A 622 -2.50 -0.95 -21.25
C GLY A 622 -3.67 -1.12 -20.28
N PHE A 623 -3.51 -0.78 -19.00
CA PHE A 623 -4.61 -0.79 -18.03
C PHE A 623 -5.51 0.46 -18.21
N PRO A 624 -6.83 0.32 -18.34
CA PRO A 624 -7.73 1.46 -18.58
C PRO A 624 -7.69 2.55 -17.52
N ASP A 625 -7.36 2.21 -16.27
CA ASP A 625 -7.28 3.17 -15.16
C ASP A 625 -5.97 3.99 -15.12
N LYS A 626 -5.03 3.71 -16.05
CA LYS A 626 -3.71 4.37 -16.15
C LYS A 626 -3.43 4.96 -17.54
N GLN A 627 -4.46 5.06 -18.39
CA GLN A 627 -4.35 5.66 -19.73
C GLN A 627 -4.35 7.18 -19.72
#